data_AF-A0A399GMU8-F1
#
_entry.id   AF-A0A399GMU8-F1
#
_cell.length_a   1.000
_cell.length_b   1.000
_cell.length_c   1.000
_cell.angle_alpha   90.00
_cell.angle_beta   90.00
_cell.angle_gamma   90.00
#
_symmetry.space_group_name_H-M   'P 1'
#
loop_
_entity.id
_entity.type
_entity.pdbx_description
1 polymer ?
#
loop_
_entity_poly.entity_id
_entity_poly.type
_entity_poly.pdbx_seq_one_letter_code
_entity_poly.pdbx_strand_id
1 'polypeptide(L)'
;MKRSTRINALLLLAVAALAVIPLVFGLGDHKEEPFAGADGEAETAITEIEPDYEPWFTPLYEPPSGEIESALFALQAAIGAGVLAYYFGLRKGRRQGEARRRTEPAENGTGEPADSGEPAGGPEPGGPPHRETTPKPEPSSSPEAPRP
;
A
#
# COMPACT_ATOMS: atom_id res chain seq x y z
N MET A 1 13.62 22.40 18.35
CA MET A 1 12.81 21.54 17.46
C MET A 1 12.51 20.22 18.16
N LYS A 2 11.28 19.69 18.07
CA LYS A 2 10.94 18.37 18.62
C LYS A 2 11.77 17.28 17.92
N ARG A 3 12.17 16.23 18.63
CA ARG A 3 13.01 15.13 18.08
C ARG A 3 12.42 14.55 16.79
N SER A 4 11.09 14.37 16.74
CA SER A 4 10.37 13.91 15.55
C SER A 4 10.51 14.82 14.34
N THR A 5 10.45 16.14 14.53
CA THR A 5 10.62 17.12 13.44
C THR A 5 12.03 17.04 12.86
N ARG A 6 13.05 16.86 13.70
CA ARG A 6 14.45 16.69 13.24
C ARG A 6 14.63 15.40 12.45
N ILE A 7 14.04 14.30 12.92
CA ILE A 7 14.09 13.00 12.22
C ILE A 7 13.40 13.10 10.86
N ASN A 8 12.19 13.68 10.79
CA ASN A 8 11.48 13.83 9.52
C ASN A 8 12.26 14.72 8.54
N ALA A 9 12.85 15.82 9.01
CA ALA A 9 13.67 16.69 8.19
C ALA A 9 14.92 15.94 7.65
N LEU A 10 15.56 15.12 8.49
CA LEU A 10 16.70 14.30 8.08
C LEU A 10 16.30 13.22 7.07
N LEU A 11 15.13 12.58 7.24
CA LEU A 11 14.60 11.62 6.27
C LEU A 11 14.29 12.27 4.92
N LEU A 12 13.67 13.44 4.91
CA LEU A 12 13.42 14.19 3.67
C LEU A 12 14.72 14.62 2.99
N LEU A 13 15.71 15.07 3.77
CA LEU A 13 17.02 15.42 3.25
C LEU A 13 17.76 14.19 2.68
N ALA A 14 17.62 13.02 3.30
CA ALA A 14 18.18 11.78 2.79
C ALA A 14 17.53 11.37 1.45
N VAL A 15 16.21 11.47 1.33
CA VAL A 15 15.50 11.19 0.06
C VAL A 15 15.94 12.18 -1.03
N ALA A 16 16.02 13.47 -0.71
CA ALA A 16 16.51 14.48 -1.64
C ALA A 16 17.96 14.21 -2.06
N ALA A 17 18.82 13.83 -1.11
CA ALA A 17 20.20 13.46 -1.39
C ALA A 17 20.28 12.24 -2.33
N LEU A 18 19.48 11.19 -2.09
CA LEU A 18 19.43 10.01 -2.97
C LEU A 18 18.98 10.36 -4.39
N ALA A 19 18.09 11.33 -4.56
CA ALA A 19 17.66 11.79 -5.88
C ALA A 19 18.67 12.72 -6.56
N VAL A 20 19.32 13.62 -5.81
CA VAL A 20 20.17 14.69 -6.38
C VAL A 20 21.62 14.25 -6.56
N ILE A 21 22.16 13.41 -5.68
CA ILE A 21 23.55 12.94 -5.76
C ILE A 21 23.86 12.29 -7.12
N PRO A 22 23.05 11.36 -7.64
CA PRO A 22 23.34 10.74 -8.94
C PRO A 22 23.41 11.77 -10.08
N LEU A 23 22.52 12.76 -10.07
CA LEU A 23 22.45 13.83 -11.08
C LEU A 23 23.65 14.79 -11.02
N VAL A 24 24.06 15.21 -9.82
CA VAL A 24 25.13 16.21 -9.66
C VAL A 24 26.52 15.64 -9.92
N PHE A 25 26.73 14.37 -9.55
CA PHE A 25 28.01 13.70 -9.72
C PHE A 25 28.13 12.96 -11.05
N GLY A 26 27.13 13.06 -11.93
CA GLY A 26 27.16 12.41 -13.24
C GLY A 26 27.26 10.89 -13.13
N LEU A 27 26.63 10.29 -12.10
CA LEU A 27 26.57 8.84 -11.95
C LEU A 27 25.70 8.30 -13.08
N GLY A 28 26.33 8.06 -14.23
CA GLY A 28 25.69 7.61 -15.45
C GLY A 28 26.08 8.41 -16.70
N ASP A 29 26.91 9.47 -16.61
CA ASP A 29 27.41 10.25 -17.77
C ASP A 29 28.18 9.42 -18.81
N HIS A 30 28.52 8.18 -18.47
CA HIS A 30 29.16 7.19 -19.34
C HIS A 30 28.16 6.30 -20.09
N LYS A 31 26.85 6.50 -19.89
CA LYS A 31 25.76 5.81 -20.58
C LYS A 31 24.97 6.83 -21.41
N GLU A 32 24.54 6.45 -22.61
CA GLU A 32 23.74 7.32 -23.49
C GLU A 32 22.38 7.67 -22.84
N GLU A 33 21.81 6.75 -22.07
CA GLU A 33 20.62 6.98 -21.23
C GLU A 33 20.86 6.51 -19.78
N PRO A 34 21.36 7.41 -18.90
CA PRO A 34 21.75 7.09 -17.53
C PRO A 34 20.64 6.49 -16.64
N PHE A 35 19.39 6.80 -16.99
CA PHE A 35 18.19 6.43 -16.23
C PHE A 35 17.15 5.75 -17.13
N ALA A 36 17.59 5.04 -18.17
CA ALA A 36 16.72 4.23 -19.00
C ALA A 36 15.91 3.24 -18.16
N GLY A 37 14.70 2.92 -18.66
CA GLY A 37 13.87 1.88 -18.08
C GLY A 37 14.54 0.51 -18.16
N ALA A 38 14.15 -0.39 -17.26
CA ALA A 38 14.66 -1.76 -17.27
C ALA A 38 14.34 -2.53 -18.58
N ASP A 39 13.28 -2.12 -19.27
CA ASP A 39 12.83 -2.75 -20.52
C ASP A 39 13.77 -2.43 -21.69
N GLY A 40 14.17 -1.16 -21.88
CA GLY A 40 15.12 -0.77 -22.94
C GLY A 40 16.51 -1.40 -22.78
N GLU A 41 16.97 -1.58 -21.53
CA GLU A 41 18.20 -2.33 -21.24
C GLU A 41 18.04 -3.83 -21.57
N ALA A 42 16.85 -4.41 -21.34
CA ALA A 42 16.57 -5.80 -21.69
C ALA A 42 16.51 -6.02 -23.20
N GLU A 43 15.87 -5.12 -23.95
CA GLU A 43 15.83 -5.17 -25.42
C GLU A 43 17.24 -5.11 -26.03
N THR A 44 18.08 -4.19 -25.53
CA THR A 44 19.48 -4.06 -25.96
C THR A 44 20.24 -5.35 -25.70
N ALA A 45 20.13 -5.91 -24.49
CA ALA A 45 20.81 -7.15 -24.12
C ALA A 45 20.34 -8.35 -24.95
N ILE A 46 19.04 -8.47 -25.24
CA ILE A 46 18.50 -9.57 -26.06
C ILE A 46 19.05 -9.48 -27.48
N THR A 47 19.07 -8.29 -28.07
CA THR A 47 19.56 -8.05 -29.43
C THR A 47 21.07 -8.34 -29.57
N GLU A 48 21.85 -8.11 -28.50
CA GLU A 48 23.28 -8.46 -28.46
C GLU A 48 23.52 -9.98 -28.35
N ILE A 49 22.67 -10.70 -27.61
CA ILE A 49 22.84 -12.14 -27.37
C ILE A 49 22.34 -12.97 -28.57
N GLU A 50 21.20 -12.59 -29.14
CA GLU A 50 20.57 -13.32 -30.23
C GLU A 50 20.02 -12.31 -31.26
N PRO A 51 20.84 -11.91 -32.27
CA PRO A 51 20.46 -10.86 -33.22
C PRO A 51 19.33 -11.26 -34.16
N ASP A 52 19.03 -12.56 -34.27
CA ASP A 52 17.91 -13.09 -35.05
C ASP A 52 16.63 -13.25 -34.20
N TYR A 53 16.61 -12.74 -32.96
CA TYR A 53 15.46 -12.83 -32.06
C TYR A 53 14.26 -12.04 -32.59
N GLU A 54 13.12 -12.73 -32.69
CA GLU A 54 11.85 -12.12 -33.11
C GLU A 54 10.97 -11.87 -31.85
N PRO A 55 10.53 -10.63 -31.59
CA PRO A 55 9.67 -10.32 -30.45
C PRO A 55 8.38 -11.15 -30.47
N TRP A 56 8.14 -11.92 -29.41
CA TRP A 56 6.92 -12.73 -29.26
C TRP A 56 5.69 -11.91 -28.88
N PHE A 57 5.87 -10.61 -28.58
CA PHE A 57 4.82 -9.66 -28.28
C PHE A 57 5.19 -8.30 -28.85
N THR A 58 4.22 -7.65 -29.49
CA THR A 58 4.32 -6.25 -29.93
C THR A 58 3.32 -5.40 -29.16
N PRO A 59 3.72 -4.22 -28.65
CA PRO A 59 2.81 -3.33 -27.96
C PRO A 59 1.60 -3.01 -28.84
N LEU A 60 0.38 -3.13 -28.29
CA LEU A 60 -0.84 -2.70 -28.97
C LEU A 60 -0.90 -1.17 -29.15
N TYR A 61 -0.07 -0.46 -28.38
CA TYR A 61 0.06 0.99 -28.42
C TYR A 61 1.52 1.37 -28.13
N GLU A 62 2.13 2.04 -29.10
CA GLU A 62 3.44 2.67 -28.97
C GLU A 62 3.22 4.16 -28.67
N PRO A 63 3.64 4.68 -27.51
CA PRO A 63 3.57 6.11 -27.25
C PRO A 63 4.45 6.88 -28.25
N PRO A 64 4.02 8.06 -28.74
CA PRO A 64 4.74 8.80 -29.78
C PRO A 64 6.08 9.41 -29.33
N SER A 65 6.44 9.29 -28.05
CA SER A 65 7.72 9.75 -27.48
C SER A 65 8.05 8.94 -26.22
N GLY A 66 9.33 8.60 -26.03
CA GLY A 66 9.84 7.96 -24.80
C GLY A 66 9.66 8.82 -23.54
N GLU A 67 9.46 10.13 -23.69
CA GLU A 67 9.10 11.01 -22.57
C GLU A 67 7.72 10.68 -22.01
N ILE A 68 6.77 10.30 -22.88
CA ILE A 68 5.40 9.94 -22.50
C ILE A 68 5.42 8.60 -21.79
N GLU A 69 6.21 7.64 -22.26
CA GLU A 69 6.43 6.35 -21.61
C GLU A 69 6.98 6.54 -20.18
N SER A 70 8.06 7.33 -20.06
CA SER A 70 8.66 7.67 -18.77
C SER A 70 7.69 8.40 -17.84
N ALA A 71 6.84 9.28 -18.38
CA ALA A 71 5.82 9.99 -17.61
C ALA A 71 4.72 9.04 -17.10
N LEU A 72 4.28 8.08 -17.91
CA LEU A 72 3.30 7.07 -17.50
C LEU A 72 3.88 6.15 -16.42
N PHE A 73 5.14 5.75 -16.55
CA PHE A 73 5.85 4.98 -15.53
C PHE A 73 5.96 5.77 -14.21
N ALA A 74 6.37 7.03 -14.28
CA ALA A 74 6.47 7.91 -13.11
C ALA A 74 5.10 8.10 -12.42
N LEU A 75 4.02 8.21 -13.19
CA LEU A 75 2.65 8.27 -12.67
C LEU A 75 2.27 6.98 -11.92
N GLN A 76 2.56 5.81 -12.51
CA GLN A 76 2.33 4.52 -11.85
C GLN A 76 3.12 4.40 -10.54
N ALA A 77 4.39 4.79 -10.55
CA ALA A 77 5.23 4.80 -9.37
C ALA A 77 4.68 5.75 -8.29
N ALA A 78 4.22 6.95 -8.66
CA ALA A 78 3.62 7.91 -7.74
C ALA A 78 2.33 7.38 -7.09
N ILE A 79 1.46 6.74 -7.87
CA ILE A 79 0.23 6.11 -7.37
C ILE A 79 0.59 4.97 -6.41
N GLY A 80 1.51 4.08 -6.80
CA GLY A 80 1.97 2.97 -5.96
C GLY A 80 2.54 3.45 -4.62
N ALA A 81 3.46 4.42 -4.67
CA ALA A 81 4.02 5.04 -3.48
C ALA A 81 2.95 5.70 -2.59
N GLY A 82 1.97 6.38 -3.19
CA GLY A 82 0.83 6.98 -2.49
C GLY A 82 -0.01 5.95 -1.74
N VAL A 83 -0.34 4.83 -2.38
CA VAL A 83 -1.09 3.73 -1.75
C VAL A 83 -0.30 3.13 -0.57
N LEU A 84 0.99 2.86 -0.74
CA LEU A 84 1.84 2.35 0.34
C LEU A 84 1.91 3.34 1.51
N ALA A 85 2.16 4.62 1.23
CA ALA A 85 2.23 5.67 2.23
C ALA A 85 0.91 5.79 3.02
N TYR A 86 -0.23 5.75 2.33
CA TYR A 86 -1.55 5.78 2.95
C TYR A 86 -1.76 4.56 3.87
N TYR A 87 -1.45 3.36 3.41
CA TYR A 87 -1.59 2.13 4.20
C TYR A 87 -0.75 2.18 5.49
N PHE A 88 0.54 2.53 5.38
CA PHE A 88 1.42 2.66 6.55
C PHE A 88 0.98 3.80 7.47
N GLY A 89 0.50 4.91 6.90
CA GLY A 89 -0.07 6.02 7.65
C GLY A 89 -1.27 5.62 8.49
N LEU A 90 -2.24 4.93 7.89
CA LEU A 90 -3.46 4.45 8.56
C LEU A 90 -3.12 3.46 9.69
N ARG A 91 -2.25 2.48 9.40
CA ARG A 91 -1.83 1.47 10.40
C ARG A 91 -1.08 2.10 11.57
N LYS A 92 -0.20 3.06 11.30
CA LYS A 92 0.53 3.80 12.34
C LYS A 92 -0.42 4.68 13.17
N GLY A 93 -1.38 5.34 12.54
CA GLY A 93 -2.39 6.16 13.21
C GLY A 93 -3.25 5.35 14.19
N ARG A 94 -3.72 4.17 13.79
CA ARG A 94 -4.50 3.26 14.66
C ARG A 94 -3.74 2.84 15.92
N ARG A 95 -2.48 2.40 15.76
CA ARG A 95 -1.62 2.02 16.90
C ARG A 95 -1.37 3.17 17.87
N GLN A 96 -1.24 4.40 17.37
CA GLN A 96 -1.07 5.58 18.21
C GLN A 96 -2.36 6.00 18.91
N GLY A 97 -3.51 5.85 18.26
CA GLY A 97 -4.83 6.10 18.87
C GLY A 97 -5.14 5.14 20.01
N GLU A 98 -4.84 3.84 19.82
CA GLU A 98 -4.99 2.81 20.85
C GLU A 98 -4.03 3.04 22.04
N ALA A 99 -2.79 3.45 21.76
CA ALA A 99 -1.82 3.79 22.79
C ALA A 99 -2.25 5.02 23.60
N ARG A 100 -2.77 6.07 22.93
CA ARG A 100 -3.26 7.29 23.60
C ARG A 100 -4.46 7.01 24.49
N ARG A 101 -5.45 6.23 24.02
CA ARG A 101 -6.62 5.82 24.82
C ARG A 101 -6.26 4.99 26.06
N ARG A 102 -5.14 4.26 26.04
CA ARG A 102 -4.68 3.49 27.21
C ARG A 102 -4.02 4.36 28.29
N THR A 103 -3.52 5.54 27.91
CA THR A 103 -2.81 6.47 28.79
C THR A 103 -3.65 7.67 29.26
N GLU A 104 -4.87 7.85 28.76
CA GLU A 104 -5.83 8.81 29.33
C GLU A 104 -6.38 8.23 30.64
N PRO A 105 -6.10 8.85 31.81
CA PRO A 105 -6.80 8.51 33.04
C PRO A 105 -8.28 8.85 32.84
N ALA A 106 -9.19 7.99 33.29
CA ALA A 106 -10.61 8.27 33.36
C ALA A 106 -10.85 9.42 34.35
N GLU A 107 -10.63 10.66 33.94
CA GLU A 107 -10.91 11.83 34.75
C GLU A 107 -12.23 12.46 34.28
N ASN A 108 -13.21 12.38 35.18
CA ASN A 108 -14.57 12.93 35.20
C ASN A 108 -15.71 12.01 34.75
N GLY A 109 -16.33 11.40 35.77
CA GLY A 109 -17.62 10.73 35.68
C GLY A 109 -18.11 10.02 36.96
N THR A 110 -17.47 10.21 38.12
CA THR A 110 -18.10 9.90 39.42
C THR A 110 -19.14 10.97 39.74
N GLY A 111 -20.37 10.74 39.29
CA GLY A 111 -21.57 11.19 39.98
C GLY A 111 -21.95 10.13 41.02
N GLU A 112 -22.04 10.58 42.27
CA GLU A 112 -22.34 9.86 43.50
C GLU A 112 -23.58 8.91 43.42
N PRO A 113 -23.63 7.79 44.17
CA PRO A 113 -24.84 6.99 44.29
C PRO A 113 -25.72 7.56 45.40
N ALA A 114 -26.80 8.25 45.05
CA ALA A 114 -27.83 8.69 45.99
C ALA A 114 -29.14 7.94 45.72
N ASP A 115 -29.33 6.89 46.53
CA ASP A 115 -30.54 6.47 47.25
C ASP A 115 -31.98 6.73 46.69
N SER A 116 -32.82 5.74 47.00
CA SER A 116 -34.28 5.72 47.10
C SER A 116 -35.13 5.45 45.83
N GLY A 117 -35.76 4.26 45.80
CA GLY A 117 -37.05 4.07 45.14
C GLY A 117 -37.30 2.74 44.43
N GLU A 118 -37.42 1.63 45.15
CA GLU A 118 -38.39 0.58 44.77
C GLU A 118 -39.80 1.07 45.19
N PRO A 119 -40.92 0.71 44.52
CA PRO A 119 -41.22 -0.68 44.17
C PRO A 119 -42.01 -0.94 42.84
N ALA A 120 -42.09 -2.24 42.54
CA ALA A 120 -43.20 -2.98 41.94
C ALA A 120 -43.48 -2.91 40.41
N GLY A 121 -43.42 -4.09 39.79
CA GLY A 121 -44.19 -4.43 38.59
C GLY A 121 -43.50 -5.43 37.65
N GLY A 122 -43.71 -6.74 37.84
CA GLY A 122 -43.47 -7.76 36.80
C GLY A 122 -44.58 -7.74 35.72
N PRO A 123 -44.65 -8.71 34.78
CA PRO A 123 -43.79 -9.88 34.54
C PRO A 123 -43.18 -9.97 33.11
N GLU A 124 -42.17 -10.83 32.98
CA GLU A 124 -41.73 -11.58 31.78
C GLU A 124 -42.90 -12.09 30.89
N PRO A 125 -42.74 -12.42 29.57
CA PRO A 125 -41.73 -13.39 29.10
C PRO A 125 -41.22 -13.32 27.64
N GLY A 126 -40.11 -14.00 27.38
CA GLY A 126 -39.97 -14.97 26.28
C GLY A 126 -39.60 -14.50 24.85
N GLY A 127 -38.42 -14.94 24.37
CA GLY A 127 -38.11 -15.03 22.94
C GLY A 127 -36.62 -15.34 22.64
N PRO A 128 -36.26 -16.52 22.07
CA PRO A 128 -34.87 -17.00 21.96
C PRO A 128 -34.07 -16.41 20.77
N PRO A 129 -32.73 -16.59 20.75
CA PRO A 129 -31.85 -15.99 19.75
C PRO A 129 -31.76 -16.82 18.46
N HIS A 130 -31.98 -16.20 17.30
CA HIS A 130 -31.65 -16.81 16.01
C HIS A 130 -30.28 -16.33 15.51
N ARG A 131 -29.26 -17.15 15.74
CA ARG A 131 -28.06 -17.22 14.91
C ARG A 131 -28.27 -18.33 13.90
N GLU A 132 -28.57 -17.99 12.65
CA GLU A 132 -28.38 -18.93 11.54
C GLU A 132 -27.02 -18.67 10.90
N THR A 133 -26.10 -19.56 11.23
CA THR A 133 -24.92 -19.88 10.45
C THR A 133 -25.36 -20.73 9.27
N THR A 134 -25.19 -20.25 8.04
CA THR A 134 -25.16 -21.11 6.85
C THR A 134 -23.78 -21.02 6.19
N PRO A 135 -23.08 -22.15 6.02
CA PRO A 135 -21.77 -22.18 5.39
C PRO A 135 -21.89 -22.10 3.86
N LYS A 136 -21.00 -21.29 3.27
CA LYS A 136 -20.69 -21.22 1.83
C LYS A 136 -20.15 -22.58 1.36
N PRO A 137 -20.72 -23.23 0.34
CA PRO A 137 -20.05 -24.34 -0.33
C PRO A 137 -19.11 -23.82 -1.44
N GLU A 138 -17.81 -24.13 -1.33
CA GLU A 138 -16.86 -24.20 -2.46
C GLU A 138 -16.70 -25.67 -2.90
N PRO A 139 -15.88 -25.99 -3.92
CA PRO A 139 -16.17 -25.83 -5.34
C PRO A 139 -16.25 -27.23 -6.01
N SER A 140 -17.20 -27.43 -6.93
CA SER A 140 -17.32 -28.70 -7.66
C SER A 140 -16.48 -28.70 -8.93
N SER A 141 -15.43 -29.52 -8.89
CA SER A 141 -15.04 -30.51 -9.91
C SER A 141 -14.70 -30.04 -11.32
N SER A 142 -13.38 -29.96 -11.57
CA SER A 142 -12.77 -30.25 -12.88
C SER A 142 -13.13 -31.67 -13.36
N PRO A 143 -13.44 -31.85 -14.65
CA PRO A 143 -13.27 -33.14 -15.30
C PRO A 143 -11.99 -33.15 -16.14
N GLU A 144 -11.13 -34.06 -15.73
CA GLU A 144 -10.01 -34.65 -16.46
C GLU A 144 -10.47 -35.29 -17.78
N ALA A 145 -9.72 -35.10 -18.87
CA ALA A 145 -9.72 -36.01 -20.01
C ALA A 145 -8.47 -35.82 -20.92
N PRO A 146 -8.07 -36.86 -21.67
CA PRO A 146 -6.66 -37.20 -21.87
C PRO A 146 -6.09 -36.80 -23.25
N ARG A 147 -4.75 -36.90 -23.31
CA ARG A 147 -3.86 -36.76 -24.47
C ARG A 147 -4.24 -37.66 -25.66
N PRO A 148 -3.86 -37.25 -26.88
CA PRO A 148 -2.92 -38.05 -27.68
C PRO A 148 -1.54 -37.38 -27.80
#